data_AF-A0A4Z0ERN3-F1
#
_entry.id   AF-A0A4Z0ERN3-F1
#
_cell.length_a   1.000
_cell.length_b   1.000
_cell.length_c   1.000
_cell.angle_alpha   90.00
_cell.angle_beta   90.00
_cell.angle_gamma   90.00
#
_symmetry.space_group_name_H-M   'P 1'
#
loop_
_entity.id
_entity.type
_entity.pdbx_description
1 polymer ?
#
loop_
_entity_poly.entity_id
_entity_poly.type
_entity_poly.pdbx_seq_one_letter_code
_entity_poly.pdbx_strand_id
1 'polypeptide(L)'
;MDINDNKVNDQTELRARGNWNEVKGAAKQKWGQLTDDDLTYDEGKQDEWFGNLQQKTGHAIEDIKDWFSKTFSGTDNDPNRPSNRS
;
A
#
# COMPACT_ATOMS: atom_id res chain seq x y z
N MET A 1 -23.52 8.19 -33.51
CA MET A 1 -22.90 6.87 -33.61
C MET A 1 -21.55 6.95 -32.93
N ASP A 2 -21.61 6.67 -31.64
CA ASP A 2 -20.73 5.79 -30.88
C ASP A 2 -19.20 5.93 -31.04
N ILE A 3 -18.64 6.30 -29.89
CA ILE A 3 -17.24 6.34 -29.48
C ILE A 3 -16.61 4.96 -29.72
N ASN A 4 -15.47 4.91 -30.41
CA ASN A 4 -14.48 3.82 -30.37
C ASN A 4 -13.28 4.22 -31.23
N ASP A 5 -12.02 3.95 -30.91
CA ASP A 5 -11.31 3.46 -29.74
C ASP A 5 -9.82 3.53 -30.16
N ASN A 6 -8.91 3.40 -29.21
CA ASN A 6 -7.51 3.02 -29.47
C ASN A 6 -6.52 4.16 -29.80
N LYS A 7 -6.28 5.02 -28.80
CA LYS A 7 -5.06 5.84 -28.75
C LYS A 7 -4.47 5.99 -27.35
N VAL A 8 -4.61 5.00 -26.46
CA VAL A 8 -3.99 5.05 -25.13
C VAL A 8 -3.63 3.65 -24.61
N ASN A 9 -2.64 3.01 -25.24
CA ASN A 9 -2.05 1.77 -24.68
C ASN A 9 -0.54 1.93 -24.49
N ASP A 10 -0.11 3.09 -23.97
CA ASP A 10 1.24 3.35 -23.42
C ASP A 10 1.22 3.43 -21.88
N GLN A 11 0.18 2.88 -21.23
CA GLN A 11 -0.03 2.99 -19.77
C GLN A 11 0.39 1.77 -18.94
N THR A 12 1.12 0.82 -19.52
CA THR A 12 1.43 -0.44 -18.79
C THR A 12 2.69 -0.38 -17.95
N GLU A 13 3.54 0.66 -18.08
CA GLU A 13 4.87 0.66 -17.44
C GLU A 13 5.18 1.82 -16.48
N LEU A 14 4.17 2.63 -16.07
CA LEU A 14 4.38 3.74 -15.12
C LEU A 14 3.33 3.85 -14.01
N ARG A 15 2.67 2.75 -13.63
CA ARG A 15 1.79 2.72 -12.44
C ARG A 15 2.51 2.36 -11.12
N ALA A 16 3.83 2.26 -11.13
CA ALA A 16 4.61 1.97 -9.92
C ALA A 16 5.04 3.21 -9.12
N ARG A 17 5.07 4.41 -9.74
CA ARG A 17 5.47 5.67 -9.07
C ARG A 17 4.35 6.68 -8.84
N GLY A 18 3.23 6.58 -9.57
CA GLY A 18 2.09 7.50 -9.42
C GLY A 18 1.34 7.33 -8.10
N ASN A 19 0.95 6.09 -7.76
CA ASN A 19 0.17 5.81 -6.56
C ASN A 19 0.98 5.82 -5.27
N TRP A 20 2.31 5.69 -5.32
CA TRP A 20 3.11 5.61 -4.08
C TRP A 20 2.97 6.87 -3.23
N ASN A 21 2.83 8.05 -3.86
CA ASN A 21 2.64 9.28 -3.12
C ASN A 21 1.28 9.33 -2.39
N GLU A 22 0.23 8.76 -2.97
CA GLU A 22 -1.08 8.60 -2.33
C GLU A 22 -1.01 7.55 -1.21
N VAL A 23 -0.29 6.46 -1.43
CA VAL A 23 -0.01 5.42 -0.41
C VAL A 23 0.64 6.04 0.81
N LYS A 24 1.71 6.82 0.59
CA LYS A 24 2.39 7.56 1.65
C LYS A 24 1.44 8.56 2.32
N GLY A 25 0.64 9.29 1.56
CA GLY A 25 -0.33 10.25 2.08
C GLY A 25 -1.36 9.61 3.02
N ALA A 26 -1.98 8.52 2.59
CA ALA A 26 -2.95 7.78 3.39
C ALA A 26 -2.33 7.14 4.64
N ALA A 27 -1.11 6.62 4.53
CA ALA A 27 -0.39 6.05 5.66
C ALA A 27 -0.06 7.13 6.72
N LYS A 28 0.41 8.30 6.27
CA LYS A 28 0.63 9.47 7.14
C LYS A 28 -0.66 9.91 7.81
N GLN A 29 -1.79 9.93 7.10
CA GLN A 29 -3.09 10.26 7.70
C GLN A 29 -3.57 9.22 8.70
N LYS A 30 -3.36 7.92 8.43
CA LYS A 30 -3.79 6.81 9.27
C LYS A 30 -3.02 6.76 10.59
N TRP A 31 -1.70 6.89 10.51
CA TRP A 31 -0.83 6.69 11.67
C TRP A 31 -0.29 8.00 12.27
N GLY A 32 -0.33 9.13 11.56
CA GLY A 32 0.04 10.47 12.04
C GLY A 32 1.52 10.70 12.37
N GLN A 33 2.20 9.65 12.82
CA GLN A 33 3.58 9.62 13.29
C GLN A 33 4.58 9.14 12.25
N LEU A 34 4.08 8.60 11.13
CA LEU A 34 4.93 8.19 10.02
C LEU A 34 5.32 9.41 9.21
N THR A 35 6.58 9.42 8.76
CA THR A 35 7.08 10.44 7.85
C THR A 35 7.21 9.90 6.43
N ASP A 36 7.48 10.78 5.48
CA ASP A 36 7.73 10.37 4.10
C ASP A 36 8.97 9.46 3.99
N ASP A 37 9.95 9.69 4.85
CA ASP A 37 11.17 8.89 4.97
C ASP A 37 10.87 7.48 5.50
N ASP A 38 10.05 7.37 6.56
CA ASP A 38 9.63 6.06 7.10
C ASP A 38 8.82 5.24 6.10
N LEU A 39 8.10 5.91 5.20
CA LEU A 39 7.31 5.30 4.14
C LEU A 39 8.08 5.20 2.82
N THR A 40 9.39 5.43 2.85
CA THR A 40 10.25 5.18 1.69
C THR A 40 10.54 3.68 1.63
N TYR A 41 10.02 3.04 0.59
CA TYR A 41 10.30 1.63 0.33
C TYR A 41 11.57 1.51 -0.53
N ASP A 42 12.53 0.76 -0.01
CA ASP A 42 13.75 0.40 -0.72
C ASP A 42 13.64 -1.06 -1.20
N GLU A 43 13.95 -1.30 -2.46
CA GLU A 43 13.73 -2.59 -3.10
C GLU A 43 14.63 -3.66 -2.46
N GLY A 44 14.02 -4.73 -1.95
CA GLY A 44 14.74 -5.78 -1.22
C GLY A 44 14.86 -5.56 0.30
N LYS A 45 14.37 -4.42 0.82
CA LYS A 45 14.32 -4.13 2.27
C LYS A 45 12.92 -4.22 2.87
N GLN A 46 12.05 -5.04 2.28
CA GLN A 46 10.65 -5.12 2.69
C GLN A 46 10.47 -5.49 4.17
N ASP A 47 11.21 -6.48 4.67
CA ASP A 47 11.13 -6.89 6.08
C ASP A 47 11.62 -5.80 7.05
N GLU A 48 12.71 -5.10 6.70
CA GLU A 48 13.24 -3.98 7.47
C GLU A 48 12.24 -2.80 7.48
N TRP A 49 11.62 -2.52 6.34
CA TRP A 49 10.60 -1.49 6.20
C TRP A 49 9.39 -1.76 7.10
N PHE A 50 8.84 -2.98 7.04
CA PHE A 50 7.73 -3.36 7.92
C PHE A 50 8.11 -3.35 9.40
N GLY A 51 9.34 -3.74 9.74
CA GLY A 51 9.86 -3.65 11.11
C GLY A 51 9.91 -2.21 11.62
N ASN A 52 10.41 -1.27 10.80
CA ASN A 52 10.42 0.15 11.15
C ASN A 52 8.98 0.69 11.32
N LEU A 53 8.07 0.33 10.41
CA LEU A 53 6.66 0.73 10.53
C LEU A 53 6.00 0.17 11.79
N GLN A 54 6.27 -1.08 12.17
CA GLN A 54 5.79 -1.64 13.43
C GLN A 54 6.34 -0.87 14.63
N GLN A 55 7.63 -0.55 14.65
CA GLN A 55 8.23 0.20 15.76
C GLN A 55 7.69 1.62 15.87
N LYS A 56 7.47 2.29 14.73
CA LYS A 56 6.87 3.62 14.71
C LYS A 56 5.42 3.54 15.13
N THR A 57 4.58 2.86 14.36
CA THR A 57 3.13 2.82 14.59
C THR A 57 2.71 2.09 15.87
N GLY A 58 3.54 1.17 16.38
CA GLY A 58 3.17 0.27 17.47
C GLY A 58 2.20 -0.85 17.06
N HIS A 59 1.86 -0.97 15.76
CA HIS A 59 0.98 -1.99 15.24
C HIS A 59 1.73 -3.25 14.80
N ALA A 60 1.03 -4.40 14.81
CA ALA A 60 1.57 -5.62 14.24
C ALA A 60 1.86 -5.45 12.74
N ILE A 61 2.95 -6.03 12.27
CA ILE A 61 3.31 -6.04 10.83
C ILE A 61 2.15 -6.57 9.98
N GLU A 62 1.41 -7.56 10.48
CA GLU A 62 0.23 -8.14 9.81
C GLU A 62 -0.90 -7.12 9.65
N ASP A 63 -1.15 -6.28 10.66
CA ASP A 63 -2.20 -5.25 10.63
C ASP A 63 -1.84 -4.14 9.64
N ILE A 64 -0.55 -3.79 9.58
CA ILE A 64 0.00 -2.85 8.60
C ILE A 64 -0.15 -3.41 7.19
N LYS A 65 0.31 -4.66 6.96
CA LYS A 65 0.17 -5.36 5.67
C LYS A 65 -1.28 -5.46 5.22
N ASP A 66 -2.20 -5.81 6.11
CA ASP A 66 -3.63 -5.86 5.83
C ASP A 66 -4.19 -4.49 5.44
N TRP A 67 -3.81 -3.43 6.15
CA TRP A 67 -4.27 -2.09 5.82
C TRP A 67 -3.79 -1.66 4.43
N PHE A 68 -2.51 -1.89 4.09
CA PHE A 68 -1.98 -1.59 2.76
C PHE A 68 -2.68 -2.43 1.69
N SER A 69 -2.90 -3.73 1.96
CA SER A 69 -3.65 -4.61 1.06
C SER A 69 -5.08 -4.11 0.86
N LYS A 70 -5.84 -3.79 1.91
CA LYS A 70 -7.22 -3.29 1.78
C LYS A 70 -7.33 -1.93 1.10
N THR A 71 -6.36 -1.05 1.31
CA THR A 71 -6.42 0.32 0.79
C THR A 71 -5.94 0.38 -0.65
N PHE A 72 -5.00 -0.48 -1.05
CA PHE A 72 -4.32 -0.40 -2.36
C PHE A 72 -4.41 -1.66 -3.22
N SER A 73 -4.90 -2.79 -2.69
CA SER A 73 -5.23 -3.97 -3.50
C SER A 73 -6.65 -3.84 -4.03
N GLY A 74 -6.77 -3.79 -5.36
CA GLY A 74 -8.05 -3.81 -6.07
C GLY A 74 -8.72 -5.18 -6.13
N THR A 75 -8.29 -6.20 -5.37
CA THR A 75 -8.92 -7.52 -5.37
C THR A 75 -8.92 -8.17 -3.98
N ASP A 76 -10.11 -8.28 -3.40
CA ASP A 76 -10.48 -9.13 -2.27
C ASP A 76 -10.27 -10.61 -2.65
N ASN A 77 -9.12 -11.20 -2.33
CA ASN A 77 -8.84 -12.64 -2.54
C ASN A 77 -7.87 -13.21 -1.48
N ASP A 78 -8.00 -12.84 -0.21
CA ASP A 78 -7.34 -13.57 0.89
C ASP A 78 -8.37 -14.35 1.72
N PRO A 79 -8.60 -15.64 1.42
CA PRO A 79 -9.56 -16.48 2.15
C PRO A 79 -9.07 -16.93 3.54
N ASN A 80 -7.88 -16.53 4.00
CA ASN A 80 -7.23 -17.08 5.19
C ASN A 80 -6.86 -16.06 6.27
N ARG A 81 -7.37 -14.83 6.24
CA ARG A 81 -7.19 -13.89 7.36
C ARG A 81 -7.93 -14.42 8.61
N PRO A 82 -7.23 -14.87 9.67
CA PRO A 82 -7.89 -15.32 10.88
C PRO A 82 -8.63 -14.13 11.51
N SER A 83 -9.94 -14.26 11.60
CA SER A 83 -10.83 -13.31 12.26
C SER A 83 -10.61 -13.41 13.76
N ASN A 84 -9.51 -12.85 14.28
CA ASN A 84 -9.32 -12.78 15.72
C ASN A 84 -10.06 -11.55 16.28
N ARG A 85 -11.40 -11.67 16.36
CA ARG A 85 -12.21 -10.90 17.30
C ARG A 85 -12.65 -11.85 18.40
N SER A 86 -12.04 -11.71 19.58
CA SER A 86 -12.57 -12.25 20.83
C SER A 86 -13.84 -11.52 21.25
#